data_AF-A0A3L7A0Y7-F1
#
_entry.id   AF-A0A3L7A0Y7-F1
#
_cell.length_a   1.000
_cell.length_b   1.000
_cell.length_c   1.000
_cell.angle_alpha   90.00
_cell.angle_beta   90.00
_cell.angle_gamma   90.00
#
_symmetry.space_group_name_H-M   'P 1'
#
loop_
_entity.id
_entity.type
_entity.pdbx_description
1 polymer ?
#
loop_
_entity_poly.entity_id
_entity_poly.type
_entity_poly.pdbx_seq_one_letter_code
_entity_poly.pdbx_strand_id
1 'polypeptide(L)'
;MTPRPRTHPEAPMSAPDSPNDRVAALAVIPAADFPEAESYARAGAELAAYAAAMHQTRLRCVWTEAMTHEGLRRYLLEETHELLEALDEGDPAHVREELGDVLLQIVFHAEIAAGDANAGFDLADVVRDAREKMVRRHPHVFGPDGAANVDEVLRVWGAAKAAEKAERTGILDGIAPTLPALARAQKVATRLARSGSTPVAADAAPLPEEIFADERSLGAHLFALAARAQELGLDAESALRTHATERAAEG
;
A
#
# COMPACT_ATOMS: atom_id res chain seq x y z
N MET A 1 -42.73 21.47 -40.25
CA MET A 1 -42.12 21.12 -38.96
C MET A 1 -40.68 20.70 -39.25
N THR A 2 -39.76 21.67 -39.20
CA THR A 2 -38.34 21.49 -39.54
C THR A 2 -37.59 20.89 -38.34
N PRO A 3 -36.66 19.94 -38.53
CA PRO A 3 -35.91 19.37 -37.43
C PRO A 3 -34.83 20.34 -36.94
N ARG A 4 -34.71 20.50 -35.62
CA ARG A 4 -33.65 21.29 -34.97
C ARG A 4 -32.27 20.69 -35.25
N PRO A 5 -31.23 21.52 -35.44
CA PRO A 5 -29.85 21.03 -35.51
C PRO A 5 -29.40 20.53 -34.15
N ARG A 6 -28.65 19.42 -34.14
CA ARG A 6 -27.98 18.89 -32.94
C ARG A 6 -26.81 19.82 -32.62
N THR A 7 -26.83 20.43 -31.44
CA THR A 7 -25.66 21.09 -30.86
C THR A 7 -24.72 20.01 -30.35
N HIS A 8 -23.51 19.93 -30.91
CA HIS A 8 -22.42 19.19 -30.31
C HIS A 8 -22.00 19.88 -28.99
N PRO A 9 -21.78 19.15 -27.89
CA PRO A 9 -21.15 19.74 -26.71
C PRO A 9 -19.72 20.15 -27.08
N GLU A 10 -19.33 21.35 -26.64
CA GLU A 10 -17.96 21.85 -26.75
C GLU A 10 -16.97 20.84 -26.14
N ALA A 11 -15.84 20.65 -26.82
CA ALA A 11 -14.75 19.80 -26.35
C ALA A 11 -14.21 20.30 -24.99
N PRO A 12 -13.75 19.40 -24.10
CA PRO A 12 -13.19 19.83 -22.83
C PRO A 12 -11.92 20.66 -23.06
N MET A 13 -11.74 21.63 -22.17
CA MET A 13 -10.57 22.51 -22.09
C MET A 13 -9.27 21.74 -22.33
N SER A 14 -8.44 22.30 -23.22
CA SER A 14 -7.09 21.84 -23.55
C SER A 14 -6.27 21.54 -22.28
N ALA A 15 -5.68 20.35 -22.23
CA ALA A 15 -4.74 19.98 -21.17
C ALA A 15 -3.54 20.95 -21.18
N PRO A 16 -2.98 21.32 -20.01
CA PRO A 16 -1.87 22.27 -19.95
C PRO A 16 -0.64 21.77 -20.73
N ASP A 17 -0.14 22.62 -21.63
CA ASP A 17 0.91 22.34 -22.63
C ASP A 17 2.34 22.33 -22.04
N SER A 18 2.53 22.67 -20.76
CA SER A 18 3.84 22.69 -20.10
C SER A 18 3.84 21.96 -18.75
N PRO A 19 4.95 21.27 -18.37
CA PRO A 19 5.13 20.71 -17.04
C PRO A 19 4.90 21.72 -15.90
N ASN A 20 5.23 23.00 -16.12
CA ASN A 20 5.03 24.05 -15.13
C ASN A 20 3.54 24.39 -14.92
N ASP A 21 2.74 24.32 -15.99
CA ASP A 21 1.29 24.55 -15.93
C ASP A 21 0.58 23.38 -15.23
N ARG A 22 1.11 22.15 -15.37
CA ARG A 22 0.64 20.97 -14.62
C ARG A 22 0.91 21.08 -13.12
N VAL A 23 2.08 21.57 -12.72
CA VAL A 23 2.40 21.83 -11.31
C VAL A 23 1.45 22.87 -10.73
N ALA A 24 1.23 23.98 -11.43
CA ALA A 24 0.30 25.02 -10.98
C ALA A 24 -1.15 24.51 -10.87
N ALA A 25 -1.60 23.66 -11.81
CA ALA A 25 -2.93 23.06 -11.76
C ALA A 25 -3.11 22.06 -10.61
N LEU A 26 -2.09 21.27 -10.28
CA LEU A 26 -2.12 20.34 -9.14
C LEU A 26 -1.96 21.04 -7.78
N ALA A 27 -1.34 22.22 -7.75
CA ALA A 27 -1.15 23.02 -6.54
C ALA A 27 -2.45 23.66 -6.01
N VAL A 28 -3.50 23.75 -6.84
CA VAL A 28 -4.80 24.28 -6.46
C VAL A 28 -5.86 23.20 -6.72
N ILE A 29 -6.14 22.38 -5.71
CA ILE A 29 -7.28 21.46 -5.77
C ILE A 29 -8.55 22.30 -5.54
N PRO A 30 -9.48 22.38 -6.51
CA PRO A 30 -10.76 23.05 -6.33
C PRO A 30 -11.49 22.54 -5.09
N ALA A 31 -12.10 23.44 -4.31
CA ALA A 31 -12.88 23.03 -3.13
C ALA A 31 -14.01 22.03 -3.47
N ALA A 32 -14.51 22.06 -4.72
CA ALA A 32 -15.53 21.14 -5.22
C ALA A 32 -15.05 19.71 -5.42
N ASP A 33 -13.72 19.48 -5.49
CA ASP A 33 -13.14 18.14 -5.65
C ASP A 33 -12.94 17.43 -4.30
N PHE A 34 -13.14 18.15 -3.19
CA PHE A 34 -13.20 17.54 -1.87
C PHE A 34 -14.63 17.08 -1.55
N PRO A 35 -14.81 15.88 -0.99
CA PRO A 35 -16.03 15.51 -0.30
C PRO A 35 -16.45 16.62 0.68
N GLU A 36 -17.76 16.80 0.84
CA GLU A 36 -18.31 17.77 1.77
C GLU A 36 -17.70 17.57 3.17
N ALA A 37 -17.41 18.67 3.88
CA ALA A 37 -16.79 18.62 5.21
C ALA A 37 -17.55 17.72 6.20
N GLU A 38 -18.87 17.61 6.02
CA GLU A 38 -19.75 16.71 6.76
C GLU A 38 -19.41 15.23 6.57
N SER A 39 -18.95 14.82 5.38
CA SER A 39 -18.52 13.45 5.09
C SER A 39 -17.30 13.05 5.92
N TYR A 40 -16.31 13.93 6.02
CA TYR A 40 -15.11 13.68 6.83
C TYR A 40 -15.42 13.70 8.33
N ALA A 41 -16.27 14.62 8.77
CA ALA A 41 -16.73 14.67 10.16
C ALA A 41 -17.49 13.39 10.54
N ARG A 42 -18.36 12.90 9.65
CA ARG A 42 -19.06 11.63 9.83
C ARG A 42 -18.08 10.47 9.93
N ALA A 43 -17.11 10.35 9.04
CA ALA A 43 -16.11 9.28 9.10
C ALA A 43 -15.35 9.27 10.43
N GLY A 44 -14.96 10.45 10.94
CA GLY A 44 -14.34 10.58 12.25
C GLY A 44 -15.26 10.13 13.40
N ALA A 45 -16.55 10.47 13.33
CA ALA A 45 -17.53 10.04 14.33
C ALA A 45 -17.76 8.51 14.32
N GLU A 46 -17.86 7.90 13.14
CA GLU A 46 -18.01 6.44 13.00
C GLU A 46 -16.77 5.71 13.53
N LEU A 47 -15.56 6.20 13.25
CA LEU A 47 -14.33 5.60 13.78
C LEU A 47 -14.27 5.70 15.31
N ALA A 48 -14.70 6.84 15.89
CA ALA A 48 -14.78 7.00 17.33
C ALA A 48 -15.82 6.05 17.96
N ALA A 49 -16.99 5.90 17.34
CA ALA A 49 -18.01 4.94 17.77
C ALA A 49 -17.49 3.50 17.70
N TYR A 50 -16.73 3.16 16.66
CA TYR A 50 -16.15 1.84 16.51
C TYR A 50 -15.08 1.53 17.58
N ALA A 51 -14.19 2.48 17.86
CA ALA A 51 -13.22 2.36 18.95
C ALA A 51 -13.92 2.15 20.31
N ALA A 52 -14.99 2.90 20.58
CA ALA A 52 -15.78 2.71 21.79
C ALA A 52 -16.44 1.33 21.86
N ALA A 53 -16.94 0.80 20.74
CA ALA A 53 -17.49 -0.55 20.66
C ALA A 53 -16.42 -1.63 20.92
N MET A 54 -15.21 -1.45 20.39
CA MET A 54 -14.08 -2.34 20.68
C MET A 54 -13.71 -2.33 22.17
N HIS A 55 -13.60 -1.14 22.78
CA HIS A 55 -13.36 -1.00 24.21
C HIS A 55 -14.41 -1.75 25.04
N GLN A 56 -15.70 -1.54 24.73
CA GLN A 56 -16.79 -2.27 25.40
C GLN A 56 -16.71 -3.78 25.20
N THR A 57 -16.34 -4.22 24.00
CA THR A 57 -16.17 -5.64 23.68
C THR A 57 -15.07 -6.25 24.54
N ARG A 58 -13.89 -5.62 24.61
CA ARG A 58 -12.79 -6.09 25.47
C ARG A 58 -13.17 -6.18 26.95
N LEU A 59 -13.93 -5.22 27.47
CA LEU A 59 -14.38 -5.24 28.86
C LEU A 59 -15.41 -6.34 29.16
N ARG A 60 -16.10 -6.86 28.14
CA ARG A 60 -17.27 -7.76 28.32
C ARG A 60 -17.08 -9.16 27.71
N CYS A 61 -16.03 -9.37 26.94
CA CYS A 61 -15.74 -10.64 26.28
C CYS A 61 -14.36 -11.14 26.67
N VAL A 62 -14.34 -12.25 27.42
CA VAL A 62 -13.13 -12.90 27.95
C VAL A 62 -12.15 -13.31 26.84
N TRP A 63 -12.66 -13.61 25.65
CA TRP A 63 -11.80 -13.94 24.50
C TRP A 63 -11.05 -12.70 24.02
N THR A 64 -11.74 -11.57 23.81
CA THR A 64 -11.08 -10.34 23.38
C THR A 64 -10.17 -9.77 24.46
N GLU A 65 -10.55 -9.89 25.74
CA GLU A 65 -9.70 -9.48 26.87
C GLU A 65 -8.35 -10.20 26.84
N ALA A 66 -8.36 -11.52 26.60
CA ALA A 66 -7.17 -12.36 26.56
C ALA A 66 -6.28 -12.17 25.31
N MET A 67 -6.75 -11.45 24.29
CA MET A 67 -5.96 -11.23 23.06
C MET A 67 -4.79 -10.26 23.31
N THR A 68 -3.63 -10.63 22.78
CA THR A 68 -2.41 -9.82 22.73
C THR A 68 -2.03 -9.47 21.29
N HIS A 69 -1.06 -8.58 21.10
CA HIS A 69 -0.51 -8.29 19.77
C HIS A 69 -0.06 -9.57 19.04
N GLU A 70 0.62 -10.47 19.74
CA GLU A 70 1.13 -11.73 19.19
C GLU A 70 0.01 -12.68 18.77
N GLY A 71 -1.06 -12.74 19.57
CA GLY A 71 -2.23 -13.58 19.32
C GLY A 71 -3.05 -13.12 18.11
N LEU A 72 -3.03 -11.83 17.81
CA LEU A 72 -3.75 -11.25 16.67
C LEU A 72 -3.03 -11.41 15.33
N ARG A 73 -1.73 -11.74 15.32
CA ARG A 73 -0.92 -11.80 14.08
C ARG A 73 -1.51 -12.73 13.02
N ARG A 74 -2.11 -13.86 13.42
CA ARG A 74 -2.73 -14.80 12.48
C ARG A 74 -3.93 -14.19 11.78
N TYR A 75 -4.79 -13.49 12.53
CA TYR A 75 -6.02 -12.91 12.00
C TYR A 75 -5.67 -11.75 11.09
N LEU A 76 -4.72 -10.88 11.47
CA LEU A 76 -4.23 -9.83 10.57
C LEU A 76 -3.73 -10.38 9.22
N LEU A 77 -3.07 -11.54 9.22
CA LEU A 77 -2.63 -12.18 7.98
C LEU A 77 -3.82 -12.73 7.18
N GLU A 78 -4.76 -13.39 7.86
CA GLU A 78 -6.01 -13.90 7.28
C GLU A 78 -6.80 -12.74 6.62
N GLU A 79 -7.16 -11.68 7.35
CA GLU A 79 -7.91 -10.52 6.79
C GLU A 79 -7.15 -9.81 5.65
N THR A 80 -5.81 -9.79 5.71
CA THR A 80 -5.01 -9.21 4.62
C THR A 80 -5.17 -10.03 3.34
N HIS A 81 -5.24 -11.35 3.45
CA HIS A 81 -5.38 -12.24 2.30
C HIS A 81 -6.82 -12.28 1.79
N GLU A 82 -7.83 -12.19 2.66
CA GLU A 82 -9.24 -12.06 2.26
C GLU A 82 -9.46 -10.73 1.51
N LEU A 83 -8.87 -9.63 1.99
CA LEU A 83 -8.86 -8.37 1.22
C LEU A 83 -8.18 -8.49 -0.15
N LEU A 84 -7.08 -9.24 -0.26
CA LEU A 84 -6.40 -9.47 -1.54
C LEU A 84 -7.27 -10.29 -2.49
N GLU A 85 -7.96 -11.31 -1.99
CA GLU A 85 -8.92 -12.11 -2.75
C GLU A 85 -10.05 -11.23 -3.27
N ALA A 86 -10.69 -10.44 -2.41
CA ALA A 86 -11.76 -9.53 -2.80
C ALA A 86 -11.33 -8.52 -3.89
N LEU A 87 -10.08 -8.04 -3.83
CA LEU A 87 -9.49 -7.17 -4.85
C LEU A 87 -9.25 -7.90 -6.18
N ASP A 88 -8.76 -9.14 -6.12
CA ASP A 88 -8.50 -9.98 -7.30
C ASP A 88 -9.82 -10.37 -7.99
N GLU A 89 -10.91 -10.56 -7.24
CA GLU A 89 -12.27 -10.84 -7.74
C GLU A 89 -12.99 -9.60 -8.30
N GLY A 90 -12.58 -8.40 -7.86
CA GLY A 90 -13.20 -7.15 -8.26
C GLY A 90 -14.61 -6.93 -7.71
N ASP A 91 -14.95 -7.51 -6.56
CA ASP A 91 -16.24 -7.32 -5.87
C ASP A 91 -16.18 -6.14 -4.89
N PRO A 92 -16.84 -5.00 -5.18
CA PRO A 92 -16.76 -3.81 -4.32
C PRO A 92 -17.43 -4.00 -2.95
N ALA A 93 -18.40 -4.91 -2.83
CA ALA A 93 -19.06 -5.19 -1.56
C ALA A 93 -18.14 -6.00 -0.64
N HIS A 94 -17.52 -7.05 -1.19
CA HIS A 94 -16.53 -7.86 -0.50
C HIS A 94 -15.33 -7.00 -0.08
N VAL A 95 -14.78 -6.18 -0.99
CA VAL A 95 -13.69 -5.24 -0.66
C VAL A 95 -14.06 -4.32 0.51
N ARG A 96 -15.31 -3.85 0.58
CA ARG A 96 -15.74 -2.98 1.68
C ARG A 96 -15.81 -3.72 3.02
N GLU A 97 -16.23 -4.98 3.02
CA GLU A 97 -16.26 -5.85 4.20
C GLU A 97 -14.84 -6.07 4.73
N GLU A 98 -13.95 -6.54 3.86
CA GLU A 98 -12.57 -6.87 4.22
C GLU A 98 -11.73 -5.64 4.64
N LEU A 99 -12.01 -4.47 4.05
CA LEU A 99 -11.42 -3.21 4.55
C LEU A 99 -11.86 -2.91 5.99
N GLY A 100 -13.07 -3.31 6.37
CA GLY A 100 -13.59 -3.24 7.74
C GLY A 100 -12.86 -4.18 8.69
N ASP A 101 -12.52 -5.40 8.25
CA ASP A 101 -11.81 -6.38 9.07
C ASP A 101 -10.31 -6.07 9.20
N VAL A 102 -9.69 -5.51 8.17
CA VAL A 102 -8.35 -4.91 8.34
C VAL A 102 -8.39 -3.72 9.29
N LEU A 103 -9.45 -2.88 9.25
CA LEU A 103 -9.64 -1.79 10.21
C LEU A 103 -9.88 -2.31 11.64
N LEU A 104 -10.59 -3.43 11.81
CA LEU A 104 -10.77 -4.12 13.09
C LEU A 104 -9.41 -4.39 13.72
N GLN A 105 -8.47 -4.97 12.97
CA GLN A 105 -7.13 -5.28 13.49
C GLN A 105 -6.38 -4.03 13.98
N ILE A 106 -6.48 -2.90 13.25
CA ILE A 106 -5.87 -1.62 13.64
C ILE A 106 -6.46 -1.13 14.97
N VAL A 107 -7.79 -1.09 15.08
CA VAL A 107 -8.49 -0.61 16.28
C VAL A 107 -8.23 -1.55 17.48
N PHE A 108 -8.21 -2.86 17.26
CA PHE A 108 -7.95 -3.86 18.30
C PHE A 108 -6.51 -3.73 18.86
N HIS A 109 -5.51 -3.60 17.99
CA HIS A 109 -4.13 -3.37 18.43
C HIS A 109 -3.96 -2.05 19.18
N ALA A 110 -4.61 -0.97 18.73
CA ALA A 110 -4.59 0.30 19.43
C ALA A 110 -5.23 0.21 20.82
N GLU A 111 -6.32 -0.54 20.95
CA GLU A 111 -6.99 -0.78 22.23
C GLU A 111 -6.16 -1.62 23.19
N ILE A 112 -5.45 -2.65 22.69
CA ILE A 112 -4.48 -3.42 23.49
C ILE A 112 -3.39 -2.49 24.04
N ALA A 113 -2.83 -1.62 23.18
CA ALA A 113 -1.78 -0.69 23.57
C ALA A 113 -2.26 0.36 24.58
N ALA A 114 -3.49 0.86 24.44
CA ALA A 114 -4.08 1.81 25.37
C ALA A 114 -4.29 1.20 26.77
N GLY A 115 -4.55 -0.12 26.84
CA GLY A 115 -4.66 -0.86 28.10
C GLY A 115 -3.33 -1.26 28.75
N ASP A 116 -2.21 -1.17 28.03
CA ASP A 116 -0.87 -1.48 28.53
C ASP A 116 -0.10 -0.20 28.90
N ALA A 117 0.14 -0.03 30.21
CA ALA A 117 0.90 1.09 30.75
C ALA A 117 2.33 1.22 30.20
N ASN A 118 2.88 0.16 29.60
CA ASN A 118 4.22 0.16 29.00
C ASN A 118 4.21 0.44 27.49
N ALA A 119 3.11 0.20 26.78
CA ALA A 119 2.99 0.49 25.35
C ALA A 119 2.65 1.97 25.11
N GLY A 120 1.68 2.49 25.87
CA GLY A 120 1.47 3.93 26.06
C GLY A 120 0.99 4.71 24.83
N PHE A 121 0.27 4.07 23.89
CA PHE A 121 -0.37 4.76 22.76
C PHE A 121 -1.81 4.29 22.55
N ASP A 122 -2.62 5.13 21.92
CA ASP A 122 -4.00 4.82 21.56
C ASP A 122 -4.28 4.98 20.04
N LEU A 123 -5.54 4.83 19.64
CA LEU A 123 -5.95 4.97 18.24
C LEU A 123 -5.69 6.39 17.70
N ALA A 124 -5.85 7.42 18.53
CA ALA A 124 -5.62 8.80 18.11
C ALA A 124 -4.12 9.04 17.82
N ASP A 125 -3.23 8.45 18.62
CA ASP A 125 -1.79 8.47 18.35
C ASP A 125 -1.46 7.79 17.02
N VAL A 126 -2.02 6.59 16.75
CA VAL A 126 -1.82 5.87 15.47
C VAL A 126 -2.26 6.73 14.28
N VAL A 127 -3.45 7.33 14.34
CA VAL A 127 -4.00 8.17 13.27
C VAL A 127 -3.18 9.45 13.10
N ARG A 128 -2.79 10.10 14.20
CA ARG A 128 -1.94 11.30 14.17
C ARG A 128 -0.61 11.01 13.49
N ASP A 129 0.07 9.96 13.92
CA ASP A 129 1.40 9.60 13.41
C ASP A 129 1.34 9.22 11.93
N ALA A 130 0.29 8.50 11.51
CA ALA A 130 0.02 8.19 10.11
C ALA A 130 -0.21 9.47 9.28
N ARG A 131 -1.05 10.39 9.76
CA ARG A 131 -1.34 11.68 9.11
C ARG A 131 -0.08 12.54 8.98
N GLU A 132 0.67 12.72 10.05
CA GLU A 132 1.87 13.55 10.03
C GLU A 132 2.94 12.97 9.11
N LYS A 133 3.10 11.65 9.10
CA LYS A 133 3.99 10.97 8.16
C LYS A 133 3.52 11.11 6.71
N MET A 134 2.22 11.09 6.44
CA MET A 134 1.66 11.38 5.12
C MET A 134 2.08 12.79 4.68
N VAL A 135 1.88 13.80 5.54
CA VAL A 135 2.26 15.19 5.27
C VAL A 135 3.76 15.33 5.01
N ARG A 136 4.60 14.79 5.91
CA ARG A 136 6.07 14.87 5.79
C ARG A 136 6.63 14.20 4.53
N ARG A 137 6.01 13.11 4.06
CA ARG A 137 6.46 12.36 2.88
C ARG A 137 5.96 12.91 1.55
N HIS A 138 5.00 13.84 1.57
CA HIS A 138 4.47 14.47 0.37
C HIS A 138 4.70 15.99 0.40
N PRO A 139 5.96 16.46 0.51
CA PRO A 139 6.24 17.90 0.46
C PRO A 139 5.88 18.50 -0.90
N HIS A 140 5.79 17.69 -1.96
CA HIS A 140 5.26 18.10 -3.27
C HIS A 140 3.74 18.33 -3.30
N VAL A 141 3.02 17.95 -2.23
CA VAL A 141 1.57 18.17 -2.05
C VAL A 141 1.30 19.22 -0.98
N PHE A 142 2.01 19.13 0.17
CA PHE A 142 1.75 19.98 1.34
C PHE A 142 2.78 21.11 1.55
N GLY A 143 3.82 21.15 0.72
CA GLY A 143 4.83 22.21 0.71
C GLY A 143 4.57 23.24 -0.38
N PRO A 144 5.45 24.26 -0.48
CA PRO A 144 5.32 25.31 -1.49
C PRO A 144 5.71 24.84 -2.89
N ASP A 145 6.53 23.78 -2.97
CA ASP A 145 7.03 23.23 -4.23
C ASP A 145 6.13 22.08 -4.65
N GLY A 146 5.74 22.01 -5.93
CA GLY A 146 5.01 20.86 -6.48
C GLY A 146 5.94 19.84 -7.14
N ALA A 147 5.36 18.93 -7.94
CA ALA A 147 6.11 18.01 -8.80
C ALA A 147 5.42 17.86 -10.17
N ALA A 148 6.18 17.94 -11.25
CA ALA A 148 5.63 18.04 -12.60
C ALA A 148 5.33 16.69 -13.26
N ASN A 149 5.89 15.61 -12.74
CA ASN A 149 5.73 14.24 -13.25
C ASN A 149 6.03 13.20 -12.17
N VAL A 150 5.73 11.93 -12.49
CA VAL A 150 5.91 10.79 -11.58
C VAL A 150 7.37 10.61 -11.14
N ASP A 151 8.34 10.80 -12.05
CA ASP A 151 9.76 10.64 -11.72
C ASP A 151 10.20 11.67 -10.67
N GLU A 152 9.73 12.90 -10.79
CA GLU A 152 9.97 13.95 -9.81
C GLU A 152 9.29 13.64 -8.47
N VAL A 153 8.03 13.18 -8.48
CA VAL A 153 7.33 12.72 -7.27
C VAL A 153 8.14 11.64 -6.56
N LEU A 154 8.60 10.62 -7.29
CA LEU A 154 9.38 9.51 -6.73
C LEU A 154 10.73 9.98 -6.18
N ARG A 155 11.39 10.94 -6.85
CA ARG A 155 12.63 11.55 -6.37
C ARG A 155 12.42 12.29 -5.04
N VAL A 156 11.42 13.18 -4.99
CA VAL A 156 11.13 14.01 -3.81
C VAL A 156 10.64 13.15 -2.65
N TRP A 157 9.70 12.24 -2.89
CA TRP A 157 9.21 11.28 -1.89
C TRP A 157 10.34 10.37 -1.38
N GLY A 158 11.21 9.92 -2.30
CA GLY A 158 12.37 9.10 -1.97
C GLY A 158 13.36 9.81 -1.05
N ALA A 159 13.61 11.10 -1.29
CA ALA A 159 14.46 11.93 -0.44
C ALA A 159 13.84 12.16 0.95
N ALA A 160 12.54 12.48 1.03
CA ALA A 160 11.83 12.65 2.30
C ALA A 160 11.87 11.37 3.14
N LYS A 161 11.64 10.21 2.51
CA LYS A 161 11.72 8.89 3.16
C LYS A 161 13.13 8.53 3.64
N ALA A 162 14.18 9.01 2.97
CA ALA A 162 15.56 8.79 3.37
C ALA A 162 15.94 9.63 4.59
N ALA A 163 15.48 10.89 4.66
CA ALA A 163 15.73 11.78 5.79
C ALA A 163 15.14 11.24 7.12
N GLU A 164 13.96 10.61 7.08
CA GLU A 164 13.35 9.96 8.25
C GLU A 164 14.10 8.71 8.76
N LYS A 165 15.03 8.17 7.98
CA LYS A 165 15.70 6.89 8.24
C LYS A 165 17.21 7.05 8.42
N ALA A 166 17.66 8.24 8.80
CA ALA A 166 19.08 8.56 8.98
C ALA A 166 19.82 7.62 9.95
N GLU A 167 19.10 6.96 10.85
CA GLU A 167 19.66 6.00 11.81
C GLU A 167 19.87 4.57 11.25
N ARG A 168 19.34 4.25 10.06
CA ARG A 168 19.53 2.93 9.44
C ARG A 168 20.91 2.84 8.79
N THR A 169 21.71 1.89 9.22
CA THR A 169 23.08 1.70 8.75
C THR A 169 23.20 0.63 7.67
N GLY A 170 22.25 -0.32 7.59
CA GLY A 170 22.23 -1.40 6.61
C GLY A 170 21.37 -1.10 5.37
N ILE A 171 21.86 -1.48 4.19
CA ILE A 171 21.17 -1.33 2.90
C ILE A 171 19.80 -2.04 2.87
N LEU A 172 19.71 -3.18 3.57
CA LEU A 172 18.51 -4.02 3.62
C LEU A 172 17.61 -3.71 4.85
N ASP A 173 17.95 -2.69 5.64
CA ASP A 173 17.24 -2.41 6.90
C ASP A 173 15.78 -2.03 6.68
N GLY A 174 14.91 -2.77 7.37
CA GLY A 174 13.46 -2.63 7.33
C GLY A 174 12.79 -3.29 6.12
N ILE A 175 13.44 -4.24 5.45
CA ILE A 175 12.74 -5.30 4.71
C ILE A 175 12.32 -6.34 5.74
N ALA A 176 11.01 -6.50 5.95
CA ALA A 176 10.52 -7.47 6.91
C ALA A 176 10.85 -8.90 6.43
N PRO A 177 11.41 -9.77 7.30
CA PRO A 177 11.72 -11.15 6.95
C PRO A 177 10.45 -12.00 6.74
N THR A 178 9.32 -11.55 7.28
CA THR A 178 8.00 -12.19 7.19
C THR A 178 7.26 -11.91 5.89
N LEU A 179 7.84 -11.10 4.98
CA LEU A 179 7.21 -10.88 3.68
C LEU A 179 7.17 -12.18 2.86
N PRO A 180 6.12 -12.37 2.05
CA PRO A 180 6.09 -13.41 1.04
C PRO A 180 7.34 -13.38 0.13
N ALA A 181 7.75 -14.55 -0.34
CA ALA A 181 9.10 -14.75 -0.87
C ALA A 181 9.40 -13.87 -2.10
N LEU A 182 8.45 -13.71 -3.03
CA LEU A 182 8.65 -12.90 -4.23
C LEU A 182 8.61 -11.41 -3.88
N ALA A 183 7.64 -10.97 -3.07
CA ALA A 183 7.58 -9.59 -2.58
C ALA A 183 8.87 -9.19 -1.81
N ARG A 184 9.42 -10.11 -1.02
CA ARG A 184 10.70 -9.93 -0.33
C ARG A 184 11.86 -9.84 -1.32
N ALA A 185 11.91 -10.73 -2.31
CA ALA A 185 12.94 -10.72 -3.35
C ALA A 185 12.94 -9.39 -4.13
N GLN A 186 11.77 -8.90 -4.54
CA GLN A 186 11.63 -7.61 -5.24
C GLN A 186 12.12 -6.43 -4.40
N LYS A 187 11.80 -6.40 -3.09
CA LYS A 187 12.32 -5.35 -2.19
C LYS A 187 13.83 -5.43 -2.01
N VAL A 188 14.40 -6.63 -1.87
CA VAL A 188 15.85 -6.82 -1.77
C VAL A 188 16.53 -6.36 -3.07
N ALA A 189 16.05 -6.81 -4.22
CA ALA A 189 16.56 -6.41 -5.53
C ALA A 189 16.52 -4.88 -5.72
N THR A 190 15.41 -4.24 -5.34
CA THR A 190 15.27 -2.77 -5.38
C THR A 190 16.33 -2.06 -4.53
N ARG A 191 16.62 -2.57 -3.33
CA ARG A 191 17.64 -1.96 -2.44
C ARG A 191 19.05 -2.14 -2.97
N LEU A 192 19.37 -3.31 -3.51
CA LEU A 192 20.65 -3.60 -4.12
C LEU A 192 20.89 -2.76 -5.37
N ALA A 193 19.88 -2.63 -6.25
CA ALA A 193 19.96 -1.77 -7.43
C ALA A 193 20.25 -0.31 -7.06
N ARG A 194 19.61 0.21 -5.99
CA ARG A 194 19.83 1.58 -5.51
C ARG A 194 21.23 1.82 -4.93
N SER A 195 21.94 0.78 -4.47
CA SER A 195 23.34 0.89 -4.03
C SER A 195 24.35 0.72 -5.16
N GLY A 196 23.90 0.60 -6.42
CA GLY A 196 24.75 0.33 -7.58
C GLY A 196 25.18 -1.13 -7.70
N SER A 197 24.56 -2.03 -6.93
CA SER A 197 24.76 -3.48 -7.10
C SER A 197 23.80 -3.98 -8.18
N THR A 198 24.33 -4.58 -9.24
CA THR A 198 23.50 -5.14 -10.32
C THR A 198 22.66 -6.30 -9.74
N PRO A 199 21.32 -6.25 -9.81
CA PRO A 199 20.52 -7.45 -9.63
C PRO A 199 20.97 -8.47 -10.68
N VAL A 200 21.08 -9.75 -10.29
CA VAL A 200 21.52 -10.81 -11.20
C VAL A 200 20.62 -10.80 -12.44
N ALA A 201 21.16 -10.41 -13.58
CA ALA A 201 20.46 -10.46 -14.84
C ALA A 201 20.33 -11.92 -15.25
N ALA A 202 19.15 -12.50 -15.11
CA ALA A 202 18.79 -13.64 -15.93
C ALA A 202 18.28 -13.05 -17.24
N ASP A 203 19.07 -13.17 -18.31
CA ASP A 203 18.55 -13.00 -19.66
C ASP A 203 17.28 -13.84 -19.78
N ALA A 204 16.20 -13.25 -20.32
CA ALA A 204 14.89 -13.87 -20.50
C ALA A 204 14.89 -14.99 -21.58
N ALA A 205 16.03 -15.66 -21.75
CA ALA A 205 16.16 -16.83 -22.61
C ALA A 205 15.30 -17.97 -22.05
N PRO A 206 14.71 -18.81 -22.92
CA PRO A 206 13.98 -19.99 -22.47
C PRO A 206 14.89 -20.85 -21.60
N LEU A 207 14.36 -21.12 -20.41
CA LEU A 207 14.93 -21.94 -19.37
C LEU A 207 15.19 -23.36 -19.95
N PRO A 208 16.45 -23.85 -20.06
CA PRO A 208 16.78 -25.22 -20.53
C PRO A 208 16.11 -26.35 -19.71
N GLU A 209 16.18 -27.63 -20.10
CA GLU A 209 15.59 -28.71 -19.27
C GLU A 209 16.41 -29.05 -17.99
N GLU A 210 17.65 -28.56 -17.88
CA GLU A 210 18.66 -28.97 -16.88
C GLU A 210 19.09 -27.83 -15.92
N ILE A 211 18.20 -26.89 -15.58
CA ILE A 211 18.60 -25.57 -15.01
C ILE A 211 18.88 -25.61 -13.52
N PHE A 212 18.13 -26.45 -12.80
CA PHE A 212 18.16 -26.45 -11.35
C PHE A 212 18.85 -27.73 -10.88
N ALA A 213 20.09 -27.59 -10.45
CA ALA A 213 20.83 -28.69 -9.83
C ALA A 213 20.33 -28.96 -8.40
N ASP A 214 19.79 -27.93 -7.74
CA ASP A 214 19.35 -27.93 -6.34
C ASP A 214 18.43 -26.74 -6.02
N GLU A 215 17.89 -26.69 -4.79
CA GLU A 215 17.05 -25.58 -4.32
C GLU A 215 17.77 -24.22 -4.33
N ARG A 216 19.09 -24.21 -4.22
CA ARG A 216 19.89 -22.97 -4.25
C ARG A 216 19.88 -22.37 -5.64
N SER A 217 20.13 -23.17 -6.67
CA SER A 217 20.07 -22.76 -8.06
C SER A 217 18.64 -22.36 -8.46
N LEU A 218 17.61 -23.07 -8.01
CA LEU A 218 16.22 -22.65 -8.18
C LEU A 218 15.95 -21.28 -7.54
N GLY A 219 16.34 -21.09 -6.27
CA GLY A 219 16.14 -19.84 -5.55
C GLY A 219 16.83 -18.65 -6.22
N ALA A 220 18.01 -18.84 -6.80
CA ALA A 220 18.72 -17.80 -7.54
C ALA A 220 17.94 -17.34 -8.80
N HIS A 221 17.33 -18.28 -9.53
CA HIS A 221 16.54 -17.97 -10.71
C HIS A 221 15.20 -17.31 -10.36
N LEU A 222 14.51 -17.78 -9.31
CA LEU A 222 13.30 -17.14 -8.80
C LEU A 222 13.58 -15.70 -8.35
N PHE A 223 14.72 -15.46 -7.69
CA PHE A 223 15.14 -14.12 -7.32
C PHE A 223 15.39 -13.23 -8.54
N ALA A 224 16.09 -13.75 -9.56
CA ALA A 224 16.37 -13.02 -10.79
C ALA A 224 15.08 -12.67 -11.55
N LEU A 225 14.11 -13.59 -11.61
CA LEU A 225 12.80 -13.35 -12.21
C LEU A 225 12.02 -12.26 -11.46
N ALA A 226 12.00 -12.32 -10.12
CA ALA A 226 11.38 -11.30 -9.30
C ALA A 226 12.06 -9.92 -9.49
N ALA A 227 13.39 -9.89 -9.53
CA ALA A 227 14.15 -8.67 -9.80
C ALA A 227 13.81 -8.08 -11.19
N ARG A 228 13.70 -8.93 -12.21
CA ARG A 228 13.30 -8.50 -13.56
C ARG A 228 11.86 -7.99 -13.60
N ALA A 229 10.93 -8.67 -12.94
CA ALA A 229 9.55 -8.22 -12.78
C ALA A 229 9.51 -6.81 -12.14
N GLN A 230 10.32 -6.58 -11.11
CA GLN A 230 10.42 -5.28 -10.45
C GLN A 230 10.95 -4.17 -11.38
N GLU A 231 11.93 -4.44 -12.23
CA GLU A 231 12.41 -3.47 -13.24
C GLU A 231 11.34 -3.11 -14.27
N LEU A 232 10.47 -4.06 -14.59
CA LEU A 232 9.34 -3.89 -15.51
C LEU A 232 8.11 -3.26 -14.83
N GLY A 233 8.17 -2.97 -13.53
CA GLY A 233 7.04 -2.44 -12.76
C GLY A 233 5.93 -3.46 -12.47
N LEU A 234 6.23 -4.75 -12.57
CA LEU A 234 5.30 -5.85 -12.29
C LEU A 234 5.40 -6.28 -10.82
N ASP A 235 4.25 -6.59 -10.20
CA ASP A 235 4.18 -7.24 -8.89
C ASP A 235 4.29 -8.76 -9.08
N ALA A 236 5.44 -9.34 -8.74
CA ALA A 236 5.69 -10.76 -8.94
C ALA A 236 4.85 -11.65 -8.00
N GLU A 237 4.58 -11.16 -6.78
CA GLU A 237 3.81 -11.91 -5.80
C GLU A 237 2.35 -12.03 -6.24
N SER A 238 1.74 -10.89 -6.61
CA SER A 238 0.37 -10.89 -7.09
C SER A 238 0.23 -11.65 -8.40
N ALA A 239 1.17 -11.48 -9.35
CA ALA A 239 1.12 -12.20 -10.62
C ALA A 239 1.14 -13.73 -10.44
N LEU A 240 2.01 -14.27 -9.56
CA LEU A 240 2.03 -15.70 -9.29
C LEU A 240 0.77 -16.17 -8.54
N ARG A 241 0.29 -15.38 -7.57
CA ARG A 241 -0.93 -15.70 -6.82
C ARG A 241 -2.13 -15.83 -7.77
N THR A 242 -2.41 -14.82 -8.57
CA THR A 242 -3.51 -14.82 -9.54
C THR A 242 -3.42 -16.03 -10.46
N HIS A 243 -2.24 -16.29 -11.05
CA HIS A 243 -2.07 -17.41 -11.97
C HIS A 243 -2.25 -18.78 -11.31
N ALA A 244 -1.77 -18.95 -10.06
CA ALA A 244 -1.96 -20.19 -9.31
C ALA A 244 -3.45 -20.44 -9.00
N THR A 245 -4.20 -19.39 -8.65
CA THR A 245 -5.64 -19.46 -8.41
C THR A 245 -6.40 -19.85 -9.68
N GLU A 246 -6.12 -19.19 -10.81
CA GLU A 246 -6.70 -19.53 -12.12
C GLU A 246 -6.43 -21.01 -12.47
N ARG A 247 -5.18 -21.44 -12.33
CA ARG A 247 -4.77 -22.81 -12.67
C ARG A 247 -5.44 -23.86 -11.79
N ALA A 248 -5.70 -23.55 -10.53
CA ALA A 248 -6.42 -24.41 -9.59
C ALA A 248 -7.92 -24.52 -9.94
N ALA A 249 -8.53 -23.47 -10.48
CA ALA A 249 -9.93 -23.49 -10.93
C ALA A 249 -10.13 -24.31 -12.22
N GLU A 250 -9.08 -24.50 -13.03
CA GLU A 250 -9.11 -25.30 -14.27
C GLU A 250 -8.90 -26.81 -14.06
N GLY A 251 -8.51 -27.25 -12.85
CA GLY A 251 -8.17 -28.64 -12.53
C GLY A 251 -9.28 -29.40 -11.83
#